data_AF-A0A2D5MMX4-F1
#
_entry.id   AF-A0A2D5MMX4-F1
#
_cell.length_a   1.000
_cell.length_b   1.000
_cell.length_c   1.000
_cell.angle_alpha   90.00
_cell.angle_beta   90.00
_cell.angle_gamma   90.00
#
_symmetry.space_group_name_H-M   'P 1'
#
loop_
_entity.id
_entity.type
_entity.pdbx_description
1 polymer ?
#
loop_
_entity_poly.entity_id
_entity_poly.type
_entity_poly.pdbx_seq_one_letter_code
_entity_poly.pdbx_strand_id
1 'polypeptide(L)'
;MLMCMILRNITGFLLGIPFVWIGYDHFVRPEIFDPIVPSYLGFPRFWTLSSGALEILLGIGIMIPLSRRLAARLLTLFLFCVYLANLNMWLNDVPFNGNLLSSNGHLIRLLIQIVLILIAFWLAELFLGKTPRGQEEKAN
;
A
#
# COMPACT_ATOMS: atom_id res chain seq x y z
N MET A 1 -20.39 -17.45 4.90
CA MET A 1 -20.04 -16.31 5.79
C MET A 1 -18.70 -16.50 6.49
N LEU A 2 -18.46 -17.62 7.19
CA LEU A 2 -17.20 -17.92 7.88
C LEU A 2 -15.98 -18.03 6.93
N MET A 3 -16.13 -18.76 5.81
CA MET A 3 -15.05 -18.94 4.82
C MET A 3 -14.54 -17.60 4.25
N CYS A 4 -15.47 -16.68 3.89
CA CYS A 4 -15.11 -15.36 3.39
C CYS A 4 -14.38 -14.50 4.44
N MET A 5 -14.72 -14.69 5.72
CA MET A 5 -14.07 -13.97 6.82
C MET A 5 -12.64 -14.47 7.05
N ILE A 6 -12.44 -15.79 7.04
CA ILE A 6 -11.11 -16.41 7.16
C ILE A 6 -10.22 -15.98 5.99
N LEU A 7 -10.74 -16.04 4.75
CA LEU A 7 -10.00 -15.62 3.56
C LEU A 7 -9.52 -14.17 3.71
N ARG A 8 -10.39 -13.25 4.13
CA ARG A 8 -10.02 -11.85 4.36
C ARG A 8 -8.98 -11.68 5.45
N ASN A 9 -9.05 -12.49 6.52
CA ASN A 9 -8.07 -12.46 7.60
C ASN A 9 -6.69 -12.89 7.09
N ILE A 10 -6.63 -14.01 6.38
CA ILE A 10 -5.39 -14.53 5.80
C ILE A 10 -4.83 -13.53 4.79
N THR A 11 -5.65 -13.03 3.86
CA THR A 11 -5.22 -12.05 2.86
C THR A 11 -4.70 -10.77 3.52
N GLY A 12 -5.44 -10.20 4.48
CA GLY A 12 -4.99 -9.00 5.19
C GLY A 12 -3.69 -9.21 5.95
N PHE A 13 -3.53 -10.38 6.59
CA PHE A 13 -2.29 -10.73 7.28
C PHE A 13 -1.10 -10.81 6.32
N LEU A 14 -1.24 -11.60 5.25
CA LEU A 14 -0.19 -11.79 4.25
C LEU A 14 0.16 -10.50 3.50
N LEU A 15 -0.85 -9.69 3.18
CA LEU A 15 -0.68 -8.41 2.48
C LEU A 15 0.09 -7.41 3.35
N GLY A 16 -0.14 -7.38 4.66
CA GLY A 16 0.52 -6.42 5.55
C GLY A 16 2.03 -6.63 5.68
N ILE A 17 2.52 -7.87 5.58
CA ILE A 17 3.93 -8.24 5.81
C ILE A 17 4.88 -7.42 4.93
N PRO A 18 4.72 -7.38 3.60
CA PRO A 18 5.60 -6.59 2.74
C PRO A 18 5.53 -5.09 3.03
N PHE A 19 4.37 -4.52 3.42
CA PHE A 19 4.30 -3.11 3.79
C PHE A 19 5.09 -2.80 5.06
N VAL A 20 4.99 -3.65 6.08
CA VAL A 20 5.79 -3.48 7.31
C VAL A 20 7.28 -3.61 7.00
N TRP A 21 7.66 -4.57 6.17
CA TRP A 21 9.06 -4.78 5.79
C TRP A 21 9.64 -3.62 4.98
N ILE A 22 8.95 -3.19 3.92
CA ILE A 22 9.39 -2.08 3.07
C ILE A 22 9.37 -0.77 3.87
N GLY A 23 8.35 -0.55 4.70
CA GLY A 23 8.26 0.62 5.55
C GLY A 23 9.40 0.68 6.57
N TYR A 24 9.81 -0.46 7.12
CA TYR A 24 11.03 -0.56 7.94
C TYR A 24 12.29 -0.20 7.13
N ASP A 25 12.41 -0.68 5.89
CA ASP A 25 13.57 -0.41 5.04
C ASP A 25 13.73 1.08 4.69
N HIS A 26 12.64 1.85 4.68
CA HIS A 26 12.71 3.32 4.55
C HIS A 26 13.46 4.00 5.70
N PHE A 27 13.53 3.39 6.89
CA PHE A 27 14.30 3.92 8.03
C PHE A 27 15.74 3.41 8.05
N VAL A 28 15.98 2.21 7.51
CA VAL A 28 17.30 1.56 7.53
C VAL A 28 18.16 1.96 6.34
N ARG A 29 17.57 2.02 5.14
CA ARG A 29 18.24 2.39 3.89
C ARG A 29 17.46 3.44 3.09
N PRO A 30 17.09 4.58 3.72
CA PRO A 30 16.34 5.66 3.05
C PRO A 30 16.99 6.18 1.77
N GLU A 31 18.33 6.13 1.64
CA GLU A 31 19.08 6.56 0.46
C GLU A 31 18.75 5.77 -0.82
N ILE A 32 18.15 4.58 -0.70
CA ILE A 32 17.65 3.81 -1.84
C ILE A 32 16.37 4.45 -2.41
N PHE A 33 15.58 5.11 -1.56
CA PHE A 33 14.24 5.63 -1.87
C PHE A 33 14.22 7.15 -2.09
N ASP A 34 15.12 7.90 -1.44
CA ASP A 34 15.21 9.36 -1.62
C ASP A 34 15.28 9.80 -3.10
N PRO A 35 16.05 9.14 -3.99
CA PRO A 35 16.15 9.58 -5.38
C PRO A 35 14.82 9.52 -6.13
N ILE A 36 13.95 8.57 -5.80
CA ILE A 36 12.69 8.37 -6.52
C ILE A 36 11.60 9.37 -6.13
N VAL A 37 11.80 10.14 -5.05
CA VAL A 37 10.87 11.19 -4.64
C VAL A 37 10.83 12.29 -5.72
N PRO A 38 9.63 12.67 -6.23
CA PRO A 38 9.52 13.73 -7.21
C PRO A 38 10.13 15.06 -6.72
N SER A 39 10.96 15.69 -7.55
CA SER A 39 11.73 16.89 -7.18
C SER A 39 10.87 18.07 -6.70
N TYR A 40 9.63 18.21 -7.22
CA TYR A 40 8.70 19.28 -6.84
C TYR A 40 8.22 19.19 -5.38
N LEU A 41 8.38 18.04 -4.72
CA LEU A 41 8.02 17.86 -3.31
C LEU A 41 9.08 18.41 -2.34
N GLY A 42 10.30 18.64 -2.82
CA GLY A 42 11.44 19.00 -1.96
C GLY A 42 11.78 17.91 -0.93
N PHE A 43 12.77 18.18 -0.08
CA PHE A 43 13.15 17.38 1.11
C PHE A 43 12.91 15.85 0.99
N PRO A 44 13.59 15.13 0.08
CA PRO A 44 13.28 13.72 -0.20
C PRO A 44 13.24 12.83 1.05
N ARG A 45 14.20 13.02 1.96
CA ARG A 45 14.30 12.29 3.22
C ARG A 45 13.04 12.38 4.08
N PHE A 46 12.38 13.54 4.11
CA PHE A 46 11.14 13.72 4.86
C PHE A 46 10.04 12.82 4.31
N TRP A 47 9.88 12.80 2.98
CA TRP A 47 8.86 12.00 2.31
C TRP A 47 9.12 10.51 2.43
N THR A 48 10.38 10.07 2.26
CA THR A 48 10.81 8.68 2.48
C THR A 48 10.46 8.19 3.88
N LEU A 49 10.84 8.94 4.93
CA LEU A 49 10.58 8.50 6.31
C LEU A 49 9.08 8.55 6.64
N SER A 50 8.36 9.54 6.11
CA SER A 50 6.91 9.67 6.33
C SER A 50 6.12 8.56 5.62
N SER A 51 6.49 8.21 4.38
CA SER A 51 5.89 7.08 3.67
C SER A 51 6.20 5.77 4.37
N GLY A 52 7.43 5.58 4.85
CA GLY A 52 7.81 4.40 5.64
C GLY A 52 6.97 4.23 6.91
N ALA A 53 6.73 5.32 7.65
CA ALA A 53 5.85 5.30 8.82
C ALA A 53 4.42 4.88 8.45
N LEU A 54 3.88 5.45 7.37
CA LEU A 54 2.54 5.11 6.87
C LEU A 54 2.45 3.66 6.41
N GLU A 55 3.46 3.14 5.71
CA GLU A 55 3.52 1.74 5.29
C GLU A 55 3.47 0.78 6.48
N ILE A 56 4.25 1.04 7.54
CA ILE A 56 4.22 0.23 8.76
C ILE A 56 2.84 0.29 9.42
N LEU A 57 2.29 1.48 9.62
CA LEU A 57 1.00 1.66 10.30
C LEU A 57 -0.14 1.02 9.52
N LEU A 58 -0.18 1.18 8.20
CA LEU A 58 -1.19 0.60 7.33
C LEU A 58 -1.00 -0.92 7.19
N GLY A 59 0.26 -1.37 7.11
CA GLY A 59 0.63 -2.79 7.10
C GLY A 59 0.15 -3.52 8.35
N ILE A 60 0.42 -2.98 9.54
CA ILE A 60 -0.12 -3.53 10.80
C ILE A 60 -1.65 -3.41 10.84
N GLY A 61 -2.17 -2.24 10.46
CA GLY A 61 -3.60 -1.95 10.50
C GLY A 61 -4.45 -2.88 9.62
N ILE A 62 -3.92 -3.35 8.48
CA ILE A 62 -4.62 -4.28 7.59
C ILE A 62 -4.56 -5.74 8.08
N MET A 63 -3.55 -6.10 8.88
CA MET A 63 -3.48 -7.43 9.53
C MET A 63 -4.59 -7.58 10.59
N ILE A 64 -4.83 -6.55 11.39
CA ILE A 64 -5.76 -6.58 12.52
C ILE A 64 -7.22 -6.50 12.02
N PRO A 65 -8.08 -7.51 12.27
CA PRO A 65 -9.45 -7.53 11.76
C PRO A 65 -10.29 -6.30 12.14
N LEU A 66 -10.05 -5.74 13.33
CA LEU A 66 -10.81 -4.60 13.86
C LEU A 66 -10.54 -3.30 13.08
N SER A 67 -9.29 -3.04 12.69
CA SER A 67 -8.89 -1.83 11.95
C SER A 67 -8.87 -2.02 10.43
N ARG A 68 -8.98 -3.26 9.95
CA ARG A 68 -8.70 -3.62 8.55
C ARG A 68 -9.45 -2.78 7.53
N ARG A 69 -10.76 -2.55 7.73
CA ARG A 69 -11.56 -1.80 6.76
C ARG A 69 -11.06 -0.37 6.59
N LEU A 70 -10.73 0.31 7.70
CA LEU A 70 -10.19 1.66 7.66
C LEU A 70 -8.77 1.66 7.07
N ALA A 71 -7.90 0.76 7.54
CA ALA A 71 -6.55 0.62 7.03
C ALA A 71 -6.53 0.34 5.52
N ALA A 72 -7.42 -0.51 5.02
CA ALA A 72 -7.53 -0.84 3.61
C ALA A 72 -7.99 0.36 2.75
N ARG A 73 -8.89 1.21 3.26
CA ARG A 73 -9.28 2.47 2.57
C ARG A 73 -8.10 3.43 2.46
N LEU A 74 -7.39 3.65 3.57
CA LEU A 74 -6.23 4.52 3.60
C LEU A 74 -5.09 3.96 2.76
N LEU A 75 -4.86 2.65 2.80
CA LEU A 75 -3.86 1.95 1.99
C LEU A 75 -4.17 2.06 0.50
N THR A 76 -5.44 1.96 0.12
CA THR A 76 -5.85 2.17 -1.28
C THR A 76 -5.43 3.56 -1.76
N LEU A 77 -5.76 4.63 -1.03
CA LEU A 77 -5.36 5.99 -1.38
C LEU A 77 -3.84 6.15 -1.39
N PHE A 78 -3.18 5.62 -0.35
CA PHE A 78 -1.74 5.68 -0.20
C PHE A 78 -1.01 5.01 -1.38
N LEU A 79 -1.49 3.86 -1.85
CA LEU A 79 -0.96 3.17 -3.03
C LEU A 79 -1.03 4.02 -4.29
N PHE A 80 -2.09 4.80 -4.51
CA PHE A 80 -2.12 5.75 -5.62
C PHE A 80 -1.06 6.84 -5.46
N CYS A 81 -0.90 7.39 -4.25
CA CYS A 81 0.09 8.44 -3.97
C CYS A 81 1.53 7.94 -4.17
N VAL A 82 1.91 6.80 -3.60
CA VAL A 82 3.29 6.28 -3.71
C VAL A 82 3.63 5.78 -5.11
N TYR A 83 2.63 5.40 -5.92
CA TYR A 83 2.87 5.08 -7.32
C TYR A 83 3.42 6.29 -8.10
N LEU A 84 3.12 7.53 -7.69
CA LEU A 84 3.71 8.71 -8.31
C LEU A 84 5.23 8.73 -8.22
N ALA A 85 5.83 8.22 -7.13
CA ALA A 85 7.28 8.07 -7.01
C ALA A 85 7.82 7.00 -7.98
N ASN A 86 7.10 5.88 -8.13
CA ASN A 86 7.45 4.83 -9.10
C ASN A 86 7.30 5.30 -10.55
N LEU A 87 6.33 6.17 -10.82
CA LEU A 87 6.14 6.79 -12.12
C LEU A 87 7.23 7.83 -12.39
N ASN A 88 7.60 8.64 -11.41
CA ASN A 88 8.74 9.57 -11.50
C ASN A 88 10.04 8.83 -11.84
N MET A 89 10.25 7.67 -11.21
CA MET A 89 11.39 6.80 -11.52
C MET A 89 11.40 6.35 -12.98
N TRP A 90 10.23 6.00 -13.54
CA TRP A 90 10.10 5.59 -14.93
C TRP A 90 10.28 6.75 -15.92
N LEU A 91 9.63 7.89 -15.68
CA LEU A 91 9.62 9.00 -16.63
C LEU A 91 10.95 9.76 -16.68
N ASN A 92 11.74 9.73 -15.61
CA ASN A 92 12.97 10.51 -15.48
C ASN A 92 14.23 9.65 -15.34
N ASP A 93 14.16 8.36 -15.66
CA ASP A 93 15.29 7.41 -15.58
C ASP A 93 16.04 7.49 -14.25
N VAL A 94 15.28 7.52 -13.14
CA VAL A 94 15.89 7.60 -11.81
C VAL A 94 16.36 6.20 -11.40
N PRO A 95 17.63 6.01 -11.01
CA PRO A 95 18.10 4.73 -10.54
C PRO A 95 17.50 4.38 -9.18
N PHE A 96 17.12 3.12 -9.02
CA PHE A 96 16.70 2.54 -7.74
C PHE A 96 17.77 1.55 -7.27
N ASN A 97 18.29 1.77 -6.06
CA ASN A 97 19.41 0.99 -5.51
C ASN A 97 20.60 0.89 -6.50
N GLY A 98 20.97 2.03 -7.09
CA GLY A 98 22.07 2.13 -8.05
C GLY A 98 21.81 1.55 -9.44
N ASN A 99 20.61 1.05 -9.73
CA ASN A 99 20.28 0.41 -11.01
C ASN A 99 19.12 1.12 -11.71
N LEU A 100 19.28 1.39 -13.00
CA LEU A 100 18.16 1.78 -13.86
C LEU A 100 17.28 0.56 -14.12
N LEU A 101 15.99 0.70 -13.85
CA LEU A 101 15.04 -0.36 -14.10
C LEU A 101 14.70 -0.39 -15.59
N SER A 102 14.60 -1.58 -16.18
CA SER A 102 14.14 -1.70 -17.56
C SER A 102 12.66 -1.31 -17.69
N SER A 103 12.21 -0.95 -18.89
CA SER A 103 10.80 -0.66 -19.16
C SER A 103 9.87 -1.79 -18.74
N ASN A 104 10.30 -3.05 -18.93
CA ASN A 104 9.57 -4.23 -18.46
C ASN A 104 9.49 -4.29 -16.93
N GLY A 105 10.55 -3.90 -16.22
CA GLY A 105 10.56 -3.81 -14.77
C GLY A 105 9.57 -2.77 -14.23
N HIS A 106 9.47 -1.61 -14.88
CA HIS A 106 8.46 -0.60 -14.54
C HIS A 106 7.04 -1.09 -14.79
N LEU A 107 6.81 -1.82 -15.90
CA LEU A 107 5.50 -2.38 -16.23
C LEU A 107 5.08 -3.46 -15.22
N ILE A 108 6.00 -4.33 -14.80
CA ILE A 108 5.76 -5.32 -13.74
C ILE A 108 5.40 -4.61 -12.43
N ARG A 109 6.12 -3.56 -12.05
CA ARG A 109 5.79 -2.75 -10.85
C ARG A 109 4.41 -2.13 -10.94
N LEU A 110 4.01 -1.58 -12.09
CA LEU A 110 2.66 -1.05 -12.31
C LEU A 110 1.59 -2.14 -12.16
N LEU A 111 1.80 -3.32 -12.76
CA LEU A 111 0.86 -4.44 -12.63
C LEU A 111 0.72 -4.90 -11.18
N ILE A 112 1.83 -5.04 -10.44
CA ILE A 112 1.81 -5.34 -9.01
C ILE A 112 1.04 -4.26 -8.26
N GLN A 113 1.28 -2.97 -8.54
CA GLN A 113 0.57 -1.86 -7.92
C GLN A 113 -0.95 -1.95 -8.14
N ILE A 114 -1.38 -2.24 -9.38
CA ILE A 114 -2.81 -2.40 -9.71
C ILE A 114 -3.41 -3.56 -8.91
N VAL A 115 -2.73 -4.70 -8.85
CA VAL A 115 -3.21 -5.86 -8.06
C VAL A 115 -3.30 -5.51 -6.57
N LEU A 116 -2.30 -4.83 -6.00
CA LEU A 116 -2.32 -4.39 -4.60
C LEU A 116 -3.50 -3.45 -4.32
N ILE A 117 -3.75 -2.48 -5.21
CA ILE A 117 -4.88 -1.56 -5.12
C ILE A 117 -6.20 -2.34 -5.15
N LEU A 118 -6.38 -3.30 -6.07
CA LEU A 118 -7.59 -4.10 -6.16
C LEU A 118 -7.84 -4.95 -4.90
N ILE A 119 -6.79 -5.55 -4.34
CA ILE A 119 -6.90 -6.32 -3.08
C ILE A 119 -7.25 -5.39 -1.91
N ALA A 120 -6.56 -4.25 -1.78
CA ALA A 120 -6.84 -3.27 -0.74
C ALA A 120 -8.27 -2.73 -0.86
N PHE A 121 -8.71 -2.41 -2.07
CA PHE A 121 -10.06 -1.93 -2.36
C PHE A 121 -11.14 -2.97 -2.00
N TRP A 122 -10.89 -4.26 -2.27
CA TRP A 122 -11.78 -5.34 -1.86
C TRP A 122 -11.84 -5.53 -0.34
N LEU A 123 -10.70 -5.40 0.35
CA LEU A 123 -10.64 -5.43 1.82
C LEU A 123 -11.29 -4.20 2.47
N ALA A 124 -11.32 -3.07 1.76
CA ALA A 124 -11.94 -1.82 2.18
C ALA A 124 -13.48 -1.84 2.14
N GLU A 125 -14.06 -2.87 1.51
CA GLU A 125 -15.52 -3.00 1.28
C GLU A 125 -16.11 -1.78 0.56
N LEU A 126 -15.37 -1.21 -0.40
CA LEU A 126 -15.80 -0.03 -1.14
C LEU A 126 -16.83 -0.35 -2.25
N PHE A 127 -16.87 -1.60 -2.73
CA PHE A 127 -18.01 -2.15 -3.49
C PHE A 127 -18.46 -3.45 -2.83
N LEU A 128 -19.62 -3.40 -2.18
CA LEU A 128 -20.68 -4.41 -2.09
C LEU A 128 -21.65 -3.88 -1.03
N GLY A 129 -22.91 -3.68 -1.41
CA GLY A 129 -23.97 -3.19 -0.52
C GLY A 129 -23.95 -3.92 0.82
N LYS A 130 -24.24 -3.16 1.89
CA LYS A 130 -24.32 -3.58 3.30
C LYS A 130 -24.04 -5.07 3.50
N THR A 131 -22.85 -5.41 4.01
CA THR A 131 -22.67 -6.72 4.63
C THR A 131 -23.81 -6.92 5.66
N PRO A 132 -24.40 -8.13 5.79
CA PRO A 132 -25.62 -8.37 6.58
C PRO A 132 -25.61 -7.82 8.00
N ARG A 133 -24.42 -7.66 8.59
CA ARG A 133 -24.18 -7.03 9.89
C ARG A 133 -24.82 -5.63 10.01
N GLY A 134 -24.88 -4.84 8.93
CA GLY A 134 -25.52 -3.51 8.94
C GLY A 134 -27.05 -3.52 8.80
N GLN A 135 -27.68 -4.69 8.65
CA GLN A 135 -29.13 -4.86 8.68
C GLN A 135 -29.64 -5.37 10.03
N GLU A 136 -28.86 -6.20 10.75
CA GLU A 136 -29.22 -6.68 12.09
C GLU A 136 -29.18 -5.56 13.15
N GLU A 137 -28.21 -4.64 13.08
CA GLU A 137 -28.14 -3.47 13.97
C GLU A 137 -29.26 -2.44 13.77
N LYS A 138 -30.02 -2.53 12.66
CA LYS A 138 -31.16 -1.65 12.39
C LYS A 138 -32.51 -2.33 12.59
N ALA A 139 -32.52 -3.61 12.98
CA ALA A 139 -33.72 -4.41 13.20
C ALA A 139 -33.99 -4.69 14.69
N ASN A 140 -33.13 -4.22 15.60
CA ASN A 140 -33.30 -4.28 17.06
C ASN A 140 -33.37 -2.89 17.67
#